data_AF-A0A7S1DWE2-F1
#
_entry.id   AF-A0A7S1DWE2-F1
#
_cell.length_a   1.000
_cell.length_b   1.000
_cell.length_c   1.000
_cell.angle_alpha   90.00
_cell.angle_beta   90.00
_cell.angle_gamma   90.00
#
_symmetry.space_group_name_H-M   'P 1'
#
loop_
_entity.id
_entity.type
_entity.pdbx_description
1 polymer ?
#
loop_
_entity_poly.entity_id
_entity_poly.type
_entity_poly.pdbx_seq_one_letter_code
_entity_poly.pdbx_strand_id
1 'polypeptide(L)'
;NDKKKGKGGIFKWGKKKKTDPQGGEEETPIDGEAAEVDKKQTGALSKPRALIKKATTIRDVTKCEPKSRDWWMCKGRLEEALEEYGDGGDACTLDDYNEIVIQFCFVVLFGVAFPCTAVLALASNLVEIYVDSMKLCFHMRRPLAQRSSSIPETWLGVLRFVAVVSIITNIVILFQNSTAIKNLIGLTDEELEESQASLWLAAFVLEHIIILALVWFFVSTPAEPKSITKLKNLSKRIQRSVLVHSKKVDTHEDAIQTQGTGALSPSADAVGFG
;
A
#
# COMPACT_ATOMS: atom_id res chain seq x y z
N ASN A 1 -0.53 88.80 -9.38
CA ASN A 1 -0.78 88.29 -8.02
C ASN A 1 -1.38 86.89 -8.10
N ASP A 2 -0.57 85.88 -7.78
CA ASP A 2 -0.88 84.66 -7.00
C ASP A 2 -2.11 83.78 -7.37
N LYS A 3 -2.06 82.44 -7.47
CA LYS A 3 -1.24 81.40 -6.81
C LYS A 3 -1.32 80.02 -7.52
N LYS A 4 -0.16 79.36 -7.60
CA LYS A 4 0.18 77.92 -7.45
C LYS A 4 -0.72 76.79 -8.03
N LYS A 5 -0.17 76.03 -8.99
CA LYS A 5 -0.37 74.56 -9.16
C LYS A 5 0.99 73.90 -9.39
N GLY A 6 1.36 72.93 -8.55
CA GLY A 6 2.56 72.10 -8.71
C GLY A 6 2.25 70.78 -9.40
N LYS A 7 2.99 70.49 -10.49
CA LYS A 7 3.16 69.18 -11.13
C LYS A 7 4.64 68.83 -11.08
N GLY A 8 4.97 67.57 -10.87
CA GLY A 8 6.28 66.96 -11.16
C GLY A 8 6.15 65.44 -10.97
N GLY A 9 6.64 64.54 -11.81
CA GLY A 9 7.57 64.67 -12.92
C GLY A 9 8.72 63.66 -12.78
N ILE A 10 8.51 62.45 -13.33
CA ILE A 10 9.45 61.60 -14.10
C ILE A 10 10.87 61.35 -13.53
N PHE A 11 11.26 60.08 -13.35
CA PHE A 11 12.59 59.62 -13.73
C PHE A 11 12.62 58.14 -14.15
N LYS A 12 13.20 57.90 -15.34
CA LYS A 12 13.44 56.62 -16.03
C LYS A 12 14.92 56.28 -15.83
N TRP A 13 15.29 55.01 -15.65
CA TRP A 13 16.70 54.59 -15.67
C TRP A 13 16.98 53.62 -16.83
N GLY A 14 18.14 53.83 -17.45
CA GLY A 14 18.48 53.40 -18.81
C GLY A 14 19.35 52.15 -18.88
N LYS A 15 19.41 51.59 -20.10
CA LYS A 15 20.35 50.56 -20.54
C LYS A 15 21.79 51.10 -20.52
N LYS A 16 22.75 50.28 -20.07
CA LYS A 16 24.18 50.46 -20.38
C LYS A 16 24.80 49.19 -20.96
N LYS A 17 25.61 49.44 -22.00
CA LYS A 17 26.37 48.52 -22.86
C LYS A 17 27.49 47.82 -22.09
N LYS A 18 27.83 46.59 -22.48
CA LYS A 18 29.10 45.92 -22.18
C LYS A 18 30.11 46.22 -23.30
N THR A 19 31.33 46.56 -22.89
CA THR A 19 32.55 46.66 -23.71
C THR A 19 33.57 45.73 -23.06
N ASP A 20 34.19 44.87 -23.85
CA ASP A 20 35.32 44.03 -23.44
C ASP A 20 36.59 44.87 -23.26
N PRO A 21 37.58 44.38 -22.48
CA PRO A 21 38.84 44.07 -23.14
C PRO A 21 39.56 42.81 -22.60
N GLN A 22 40.53 42.39 -23.41
CA GLN A 22 41.41 41.23 -23.36
C GLN A 22 42.33 41.14 -22.14
N GLY A 23 42.68 39.91 -21.78
CA GLY A 23 43.84 39.53 -20.96
C GLY A 23 43.92 38.01 -20.89
N GLY A 24 44.91 37.42 -21.56
CA GLY A 24 45.12 35.97 -21.62
C GLY A 24 45.92 35.45 -20.43
N GLU A 25 45.72 34.17 -20.13
CA GLU A 25 46.70 33.27 -19.53
C GLU A 25 46.30 31.83 -19.87
N GLU A 26 47.33 31.05 -20.17
CA GLU A 26 47.37 29.71 -20.71
C GLU A 26 47.49 28.72 -19.56
N GLU A 27 46.54 27.81 -19.37
CA GLU A 27 46.77 26.57 -18.61
C GLU A 27 46.03 25.37 -19.24
N THR A 28 46.78 24.28 -19.28
CA THR A 28 46.52 22.96 -19.87
C THR A 28 45.45 22.16 -19.11
N PRO A 29 44.84 21.13 -19.71
CA PRO A 29 43.84 20.30 -19.04
C PRO A 29 44.54 19.31 -18.11
N ILE A 30 44.30 19.43 -16.80
CA ILE A 30 44.57 18.37 -15.84
C ILE A 30 43.22 17.70 -15.57
N ASP A 31 43.05 16.52 -16.16
CA ASP A 31 41.93 15.64 -15.89
C ASP A 31 41.98 15.21 -14.42
N GLY A 32 41.07 15.79 -13.64
CA GLY A 32 40.89 15.57 -12.21
C GLY A 32 39.43 15.24 -11.93
N GLU A 33 39.17 13.95 -11.89
CA GLU A 33 38.06 13.26 -11.24
C GLU A 33 37.53 13.97 -9.98
N ALA A 34 36.43 14.74 -10.10
CA ALA A 34 35.56 15.13 -8.99
C ALA A 34 34.38 16.01 -9.48
N ALA A 35 33.30 15.41 -9.99
CA ALA A 35 31.94 15.98 -9.93
C ALA A 35 30.86 15.00 -10.41
N GLU A 36 30.90 13.75 -9.99
CA GLU A 36 29.75 12.83 -10.10
C GLU A 36 29.28 12.36 -8.73
N VAL A 37 29.24 13.30 -7.79
CA VAL A 37 28.55 13.15 -6.52
C VAL A 37 27.83 14.46 -6.29
N ASP A 38 26.58 14.54 -6.75
CA ASP A 38 25.44 14.92 -5.92
C ASP A 38 24.22 15.33 -6.78
N LYS A 39 23.53 14.33 -7.34
CA LYS A 39 22.14 14.45 -7.80
C LYS A 39 21.16 13.71 -6.89
N LYS A 40 21.63 13.13 -5.78
CA LYS A 40 20.78 12.32 -4.88
C LYS A 40 20.36 13.06 -3.60
N GLN A 41 20.98 14.16 -3.20
CA GLN A 41 20.55 14.91 -2.00
C GLN A 41 19.68 16.16 -2.25
N THR A 42 19.49 16.60 -3.49
CA THR A 42 18.65 17.79 -3.79
C THR A 42 17.14 17.50 -3.94
N GLY A 43 16.70 16.26 -3.69
CA GLY A 43 15.28 15.86 -3.79
C GLY A 43 14.36 16.40 -2.68
N ALA A 44 14.90 16.93 -1.59
CA ALA A 44 14.11 17.33 -0.42
C ALA A 44 13.57 18.78 -0.47
N LEU A 45 14.03 19.62 -1.40
CA LEU A 45 13.75 21.07 -1.39
C LEU A 45 13.00 21.59 -2.63
N SER A 46 12.24 20.75 -3.33
CA SER A 46 11.38 21.18 -4.46
C SER A 46 9.92 21.44 -4.06
N LYS A 47 9.54 21.14 -2.81
CA LYS A 47 8.12 21.08 -2.37
C LYS A 47 7.43 22.39 -1.93
N PRO A 48 8.05 23.57 -1.74
CA PRO A 48 7.30 24.70 -1.19
C PRO A 48 6.20 25.21 -2.12
N ARG A 49 6.38 25.15 -3.45
CA ARG A 49 5.35 25.55 -4.42
C ARG A 49 4.15 24.61 -4.45
N ALA A 50 4.35 23.30 -4.26
CA ALA A 50 3.28 22.31 -4.24
C ALA A 50 2.43 22.45 -2.97
N LEU A 51 3.07 22.65 -1.82
CA LEU A 51 2.40 22.87 -0.54
C LEU A 51 1.60 24.19 -0.53
N ILE A 52 2.17 25.27 -1.08
CA ILE A 52 1.47 26.55 -1.23
C ILE A 52 0.26 26.41 -2.14
N LYS A 53 0.38 25.69 -3.28
CA LYS A 53 -0.75 25.40 -4.18
C LYS A 53 -1.86 24.60 -3.48
N LYS A 54 -1.51 23.55 -2.74
CA LYS A 54 -2.47 22.76 -1.95
C LYS A 54 -3.21 23.64 -0.93
N ALA A 55 -2.47 24.46 -0.18
CA ALA A 55 -3.05 25.35 0.82
C ALA A 55 -3.98 26.41 0.22
N THR A 56 -3.66 26.96 -0.97
CA THR A 56 -4.55 27.89 -1.68
C THR A 56 -5.82 27.20 -2.17
N THR A 57 -5.71 26.01 -2.76
CA THR A 57 -6.88 25.28 -3.28
C THR A 57 -7.85 24.87 -2.17
N ILE A 58 -7.35 24.40 -1.02
CA ILE A 58 -8.18 24.07 0.15
C ILE A 58 -8.94 25.30 0.66
N ARG A 59 -8.28 26.47 0.70
CA ARG A 59 -8.90 27.75 1.09
C ARG A 59 -10.00 28.18 0.13
N ASP A 60 -9.82 27.95 -1.16
CA ASP A 60 -10.81 28.32 -2.17
C ASP A 60 -12.05 27.42 -2.11
N VAL A 61 -11.90 26.15 -1.74
CA VAL A 61 -13.05 25.21 -1.61
C VAL A 61 -13.83 25.42 -0.33
N THR A 62 -13.15 25.71 0.78
CA THR A 62 -13.82 26.06 2.05
C THR A 62 -14.66 27.35 1.95
N LYS A 63 -14.37 28.21 0.97
CA LYS A 63 -15.20 29.37 0.65
C LYS A 63 -16.44 29.04 -0.21
N CYS A 64 -16.45 27.94 -0.96
CA CYS A 64 -17.59 27.59 -1.81
C CYS A 64 -18.69 26.94 -0.94
N GLU A 65 -19.86 27.58 -0.84
CA GLU A 65 -20.98 26.99 -0.10
C GLU A 65 -21.46 25.67 -0.73
N PRO A 66 -21.84 24.65 0.07
CA PRO A 66 -22.24 23.32 -0.42
C PRO A 66 -23.43 23.30 -1.39
N LYS A 67 -24.26 24.36 -1.39
CA LYS A 67 -25.47 24.49 -2.23
C LYS A 67 -25.29 25.41 -3.45
N SER A 68 -24.08 25.94 -3.67
CA SER A 68 -23.77 26.76 -4.83
C SER A 68 -23.70 25.91 -6.11
N ARG A 69 -24.13 26.46 -7.26
CA ARG A 69 -23.97 25.83 -8.59
C ARG A 69 -22.52 25.47 -8.88
N ASP A 70 -21.57 26.24 -8.35
CA ASP A 70 -20.15 26.09 -8.65
C ASP A 70 -19.43 25.13 -7.68
N TRP A 71 -20.14 24.58 -6.69
CA TRP A 71 -19.56 23.71 -5.67
C TRP A 71 -18.84 22.49 -6.28
N TRP A 72 -19.46 21.86 -7.29
CA TRP A 72 -18.88 20.72 -8.00
C TRP A 72 -17.57 21.08 -8.72
N MET A 73 -17.48 22.29 -9.27
CA MET A 73 -16.27 22.79 -9.92
C MET A 73 -15.17 23.12 -8.90
N CYS A 74 -15.52 23.71 -7.75
CA CYS A 74 -14.57 23.91 -6.66
C CYS A 74 -14.03 22.56 -6.16
N LYS A 75 -14.92 21.59 -5.94
CA LYS A 75 -14.57 20.24 -5.50
C LYS A 75 -13.65 19.53 -6.49
N GLY A 76 -13.92 19.59 -7.79
CA GLY A 76 -13.05 19.00 -8.81
C GLY A 76 -11.63 19.56 -8.78
N ARG A 77 -11.48 20.89 -8.66
CA ARG A 77 -10.16 21.53 -8.52
C ARG A 77 -9.42 21.11 -7.24
N LEU A 78 -10.15 20.83 -6.16
CA LEU A 78 -9.56 20.30 -4.94
C LEU A 78 -9.04 18.89 -5.15
N GLU A 79 -9.87 18.00 -5.69
CA GLU A 79 -9.50 16.61 -5.94
C GLU A 79 -8.31 16.50 -6.89
N GLU A 80 -8.21 17.39 -7.88
CA GLU A 80 -7.04 17.50 -8.77
C GLU A 80 -5.77 17.95 -8.03
N ALA A 81 -5.89 18.80 -7.01
CA ALA A 81 -4.76 19.28 -6.22
C ALA A 81 -4.32 18.29 -5.12
N LEU A 82 -5.15 17.31 -4.76
CA LEU A 82 -4.80 16.26 -3.81
C LEU A 82 -3.81 15.27 -4.45
N GLU A 83 -3.03 14.61 -3.61
CA GLU A 83 -2.15 13.54 -4.09
C GLU A 83 -3.00 12.33 -4.50
N GLU A 84 -2.68 11.75 -5.66
CA GLU A 84 -3.30 10.51 -6.07
C GLU A 84 -2.78 9.37 -5.21
N TYR A 85 -3.72 8.62 -4.63
CA TYR A 85 -3.38 7.40 -3.90
C TYR A 85 -2.98 6.33 -4.92
N GLY A 86 -1.66 6.14 -5.09
CA GLY A 86 -1.09 5.11 -5.95
C GLY A 86 -0.39 5.56 -7.24
N ASP A 87 -0.14 6.87 -7.47
CA ASP A 87 0.55 7.36 -8.69
C ASP A 87 2.08 7.15 -8.68
N GLY A 88 2.49 5.93 -8.38
CA GLY A 88 3.89 5.50 -8.35
C GLY A 88 4.07 3.97 -8.35
N GLY A 89 3.04 3.20 -8.67
CA GLY A 89 3.06 1.73 -8.70
C GLY A 89 3.20 1.14 -7.30
N ASP A 90 2.09 0.72 -6.69
CA ASP A 90 2.01 -0.02 -5.41
C ASP A 90 2.69 0.63 -4.17
N ALA A 91 3.52 1.66 -4.31
CA ALA A 91 4.39 2.20 -3.28
C ALA A 91 3.64 2.75 -2.07
N CYS A 92 2.50 3.40 -2.27
CA CYS A 92 1.68 3.91 -1.16
C CYS A 92 1.10 2.77 -0.32
N THR A 93 0.54 1.74 -0.96
CA THR A 93 0.01 0.58 -0.24
C THR A 93 1.13 -0.26 0.39
N LEU A 94 2.31 -0.31 -0.24
CA LEU A 94 3.47 -1.00 0.32
C LEU A 94 3.94 -0.34 1.61
N ASP A 95 3.95 0.99 1.67
CA ASP A 95 4.31 1.75 2.87
C ASP A 95 3.30 1.50 4.01
N ASP A 96 2.00 1.55 3.68
CA ASP A 96 0.92 1.25 4.64
C ASP A 96 1.03 -0.20 5.20
N TYR A 97 1.38 -1.19 4.36
CA TYR A 97 1.63 -2.56 4.83
C TYR A 97 2.93 -2.68 5.62
N ASN A 98 3.98 -1.97 5.22
CA ASN A 98 5.27 -1.99 5.89
C ASN A 98 5.16 -1.50 7.34
N GLU A 99 4.40 -0.43 7.57
CA GLU A 99 4.13 0.08 8.90
C GLU A 99 3.53 -0.99 9.83
N ILE A 100 2.48 -1.67 9.36
CA ILE A 100 1.82 -2.75 10.11
C ILE A 100 2.79 -3.92 10.38
N VAL A 101 3.62 -4.27 9.39
CA VAL A 101 4.59 -5.36 9.52
C VAL A 101 5.70 -5.02 10.51
N ILE A 102 6.26 -3.82 10.45
CA ILE A 102 7.29 -3.37 11.40
C ILE A 102 6.74 -3.38 12.83
N GLN A 103 5.53 -2.88 13.02
CA GLN A 103 4.88 -2.90 14.33
C GLN A 103 4.66 -4.34 14.83
N PHE A 104 4.22 -5.24 13.95
CA PHE A 104 4.12 -6.66 14.26
C PHE A 104 5.47 -7.25 14.68
N CYS A 105 6.55 -6.97 13.92
CA CYS A 105 7.91 -7.41 14.24
C CYS A 105 8.33 -7.00 15.66
N PHE A 106 8.08 -5.75 16.05
CA PHE A 106 8.43 -5.29 17.40
C PHE A 106 7.70 -6.08 18.49
N VAL A 107 6.40 -6.35 18.29
CA VAL A 107 5.59 -7.11 19.26
C VAL A 107 6.08 -8.54 19.39
N VAL A 108 6.34 -9.23 18.27
CA VAL A 108 6.69 -10.66 18.32
C VAL A 108 8.15 -10.92 18.63
N LEU A 109 9.09 -10.09 18.17
CA LEU A 109 10.53 -10.29 18.42
C LEU A 109 10.95 -9.89 19.83
N PHE A 110 10.32 -8.86 20.40
CA PHE A 110 10.75 -8.26 21.67
C PHE A 110 9.69 -8.30 22.77
N GLY A 111 8.55 -8.97 22.54
CA GLY A 111 7.47 -9.06 23.53
C GLY A 111 7.91 -9.68 24.86
N VAL A 112 8.86 -10.63 24.83
CA VAL A 112 9.43 -11.23 26.06
C VAL A 112 10.32 -10.25 26.81
N ALA A 113 11.09 -9.42 26.09
CA ALA A 113 11.97 -8.43 26.71
C ALA A 113 11.18 -7.25 27.28
N PHE A 114 10.10 -6.83 26.62
CA PHE A 114 9.25 -5.73 27.06
C PHE A 114 7.76 -6.11 27.00
N PRO A 115 7.17 -6.54 28.14
CA PRO A 115 5.77 -7.01 28.18
C PRO A 115 4.73 -5.96 27.77
N CYS A 116 5.04 -4.67 27.95
CA CYS A 116 4.12 -3.58 27.58
C CYS A 116 4.06 -3.32 26.07
N THR A 117 4.90 -3.96 25.25
CA THR A 117 4.92 -3.76 23.79
C THR A 117 3.54 -4.00 23.16
N ALA A 118 2.81 -5.02 23.62
CA ALA A 118 1.48 -5.33 23.10
C ALA A 118 0.45 -4.22 23.37
N VAL A 119 0.54 -3.57 24.54
CA VAL A 119 -0.37 -2.46 24.91
C VAL A 119 -0.04 -1.21 24.09
N LEU A 120 1.25 -0.91 23.91
CA LEU A 120 1.68 0.21 23.06
C LEU A 120 1.28 -0.01 21.59
N ALA A 121 1.45 -1.23 21.08
CA ALA A 121 1.00 -1.58 19.74
C ALA A 121 -0.53 -1.44 19.60
N LEU A 122 -1.30 -1.86 20.61
CA LEU A 122 -2.75 -1.67 20.59
C LEU A 122 -3.13 -0.19 20.55
N ALA A 123 -2.49 0.65 21.37
CA ALA A 123 -2.73 2.09 21.37
C ALA A 123 -2.35 2.73 20.03
N SER A 124 -1.22 2.34 19.44
CA SER A 124 -0.79 2.79 18.12
C SER A 124 -1.82 2.41 17.04
N ASN A 125 -2.28 1.15 17.04
CA ASN A 125 -3.29 0.68 16.08
C ASN A 125 -4.61 1.45 16.17
N LEU A 126 -5.02 1.85 17.37
CA LEU A 126 -6.24 2.64 17.56
C LEU A 126 -6.12 4.05 16.99
N VAL A 127 -4.96 4.69 17.19
CA VAL A 127 -4.66 5.98 16.59
C VAL A 127 -4.57 5.85 15.07
N GLU A 128 -3.93 4.79 14.58
CA GLU A 128 -3.68 4.57 13.17
C GLU A 128 -4.97 4.40 12.36
N ILE A 129 -5.95 3.65 12.88
CA ILE A 129 -7.27 3.52 12.24
C ILE A 129 -7.90 4.90 11.99
N TYR A 130 -7.73 5.83 12.94
CA TYR A 130 -8.24 7.19 12.79
C TYR A 130 -7.40 8.00 11.81
N VAL A 131 -6.07 7.94 11.91
CA VAL A 131 -5.14 8.66 11.02
C VAL A 131 -5.31 8.21 9.57
N ASP A 132 -5.40 6.92 9.30
CA ASP A 132 -5.64 6.37 7.96
C ASP A 132 -7.00 6.79 7.39
N SER A 133 -8.04 6.84 8.22
CA SER A 133 -9.34 7.36 7.78
C SER A 133 -9.24 8.83 7.37
N MET A 134 -8.49 9.63 8.13
CA MET A 134 -8.25 11.04 7.83
C MET A 134 -7.37 11.22 6.57
N LYS A 135 -6.39 10.35 6.38
CA LYS A 135 -5.52 10.30 5.19
C LYS A 135 -6.37 10.08 3.94
N LEU A 136 -7.21 9.04 3.92
CA LEU A 136 -8.06 8.69 2.78
C LEU A 136 -9.20 9.70 2.53
N CYS A 137 -9.78 10.29 3.57
CA CYS A 137 -10.91 11.21 3.42
C CYS A 137 -10.51 12.65 3.06
N PHE A 138 -9.36 13.14 3.56
CA PHE A 138 -9.01 14.56 3.47
C PHE A 138 -7.70 14.86 2.76
N HIS A 139 -6.78 13.89 2.67
CA HIS A 139 -5.42 14.14 2.15
C HIS A 139 -5.17 13.52 0.78
N MET A 140 -5.98 12.53 0.39
CA MET A 140 -5.81 11.78 -0.85
C MET A 140 -6.98 12.01 -1.81
N ARG A 141 -6.69 12.02 -3.11
CA ARG A 141 -7.72 11.93 -4.16
C ARG A 141 -8.35 10.54 -4.10
N ARG A 142 -9.65 10.47 -4.38
CA ARG A 142 -10.38 9.20 -4.39
C ARG A 142 -9.70 8.19 -5.33
N PRO A 143 -9.19 7.05 -4.82
CA PRO A 143 -8.58 6.03 -5.67
C PRO A 143 -9.64 5.28 -6.48
N LEU A 144 -9.21 4.71 -7.61
CA LEU A 144 -10.03 3.77 -8.36
C LEU A 144 -10.13 2.45 -7.61
N ALA A 145 -11.36 1.96 -7.43
CA ALA A 145 -11.60 0.71 -6.73
C ALA A 145 -11.03 -0.47 -7.52
N GLN A 146 -9.97 -1.09 -7.00
CA GLN A 146 -9.40 -2.33 -7.53
C GLN A 146 -9.93 -3.51 -6.71
N ARG A 147 -10.36 -4.58 -7.39
CA ARG A 147 -10.77 -5.81 -6.72
C ARG A 147 -9.54 -6.60 -6.33
N SER A 148 -9.34 -6.79 -5.03
CA SER A 148 -8.38 -7.76 -4.50
C SER A 148 -9.12 -8.91 -3.81
N SER A 149 -8.66 -10.14 -4.02
CA SER A 149 -9.22 -11.33 -3.37
C SER A 149 -8.65 -11.58 -1.97
N SER A 150 -7.45 -11.06 -1.69
CA SER A 150 -6.73 -11.29 -0.43
C SER A 150 -5.62 -10.24 -0.24
N ILE A 151 -5.07 -10.16 0.97
CA ILE A 151 -3.76 -9.53 1.18
C ILE A 151 -2.77 -10.17 0.20
N PRO A 152 -1.85 -9.39 -0.41
CA PRO A 152 -0.83 -9.96 -1.29
C PRO A 152 -0.07 -11.08 -0.59
N GLU A 153 0.10 -12.21 -1.27
CA GLU A 153 0.71 -13.42 -0.71
C GLU A 153 2.13 -13.16 -0.18
N THR A 154 2.84 -12.21 -0.79
CA THR A 154 4.16 -11.74 -0.37
C THR A 154 4.19 -11.30 1.09
N TRP A 155 3.22 -10.49 1.53
CA TRP A 155 3.18 -9.98 2.91
C TRP A 155 2.85 -11.08 3.92
N LEU A 156 1.97 -12.01 3.55
CA LEU A 156 1.70 -13.20 4.37
C LEU A 156 2.95 -14.07 4.51
N GLY A 157 3.76 -14.19 3.45
CA GLY A 157 5.07 -14.84 3.51
C GLY A 157 6.01 -14.17 4.50
N VAL A 158 6.11 -12.83 4.48
CA VAL A 158 6.94 -12.06 5.42
C VAL A 158 6.47 -12.24 6.86
N LEU A 159 5.17 -12.12 7.13
CA LEU A 159 4.62 -12.30 8.49
C LEU A 159 4.89 -13.71 9.04
N ARG A 160 4.76 -14.74 8.20
CA ARG A 160 5.10 -16.14 8.56
C ARG A 160 6.58 -16.29 8.84
N PHE A 161 7.44 -15.70 8.03
CA PHE A 161 8.89 -15.73 8.23
C PHE A 161 9.27 -15.07 9.56
N VAL A 162 8.76 -13.86 9.82
CA VAL A 162 8.98 -13.14 11.07
C VAL A 162 8.47 -13.94 12.28
N ALA A 163 7.32 -14.62 12.16
CA ALA A 163 6.81 -15.47 13.24
C ALA A 163 7.79 -16.61 13.58
N VAL A 164 8.38 -17.27 12.59
CA VAL A 164 9.39 -18.32 12.84
C VAL A 164 10.67 -17.73 13.47
N VAL A 165 11.19 -16.63 12.91
CA VAL A 165 12.37 -15.95 13.46
C VAL A 165 12.15 -15.50 14.90
N SER A 166 10.93 -15.06 15.24
CA SER A 166 10.59 -14.63 16.59
C SER A 166 10.68 -15.72 17.65
N ILE A 167 10.45 -16.99 17.29
CA ILE A 167 10.65 -18.10 18.22
C ILE A 167 12.13 -18.18 18.62
N ILE A 168 13.01 -18.12 17.62
CA ILE A 168 14.47 -18.19 17.82
C ILE A 168 14.93 -17.00 18.68
N THR A 169 14.53 -15.79 18.30
CA THR A 169 14.92 -14.56 19.01
C THR A 169 14.45 -14.57 20.47
N ASN A 170 13.20 -14.95 20.74
CA ASN A 170 12.67 -14.97 22.10
C ASN A 170 13.34 -16.05 22.97
N ILE A 171 13.65 -17.23 22.42
CA ILE A 171 14.40 -18.27 23.14
C ILE A 171 15.79 -17.76 23.46
N VAL A 172 16.51 -17.19 22.50
CA VAL A 172 17.84 -16.61 22.76
C VAL A 172 17.77 -15.51 23.82
N ILE A 173 16.77 -14.62 23.78
CA ILE A 173 16.58 -13.58 24.81
C ILE A 173 16.35 -14.21 26.19
N LEU A 174 15.53 -15.27 26.30
CA LEU A 174 15.30 -15.95 27.57
C LEU A 174 16.59 -16.58 28.11
N PHE A 175 17.33 -17.29 27.26
CA PHE A 175 18.54 -18.02 27.67
C PHE A 175 19.76 -17.13 27.92
N GLN A 176 19.87 -16.02 27.22
CA GLN A 176 20.90 -15.01 27.48
C GLN A 176 20.64 -14.27 28.80
N ASN A 177 19.38 -14.08 29.18
CA ASN A 177 19.01 -13.46 30.45
C ASN A 177 19.03 -14.50 31.58
N SER A 178 20.24 -14.80 32.07
CA SER A 178 20.50 -15.79 33.13
C SER A 178 19.58 -15.62 34.35
N THR A 179 19.26 -14.39 34.74
CA THR A 179 18.33 -14.07 35.84
C THR A 179 16.89 -14.53 35.58
N ALA A 180 16.41 -14.42 34.35
CA ALA A 180 15.05 -14.85 33.99
C ALA A 180 14.91 -16.37 34.09
N ILE A 181 15.94 -17.12 33.64
CA ILE A 181 15.98 -18.58 33.76
C ILE A 181 16.14 -19.03 35.21
N LYS A 182 17.02 -18.39 35.98
CA LYS A 182 17.20 -18.68 37.41
C LYS A 182 15.88 -18.60 38.16
N ASN A 183 15.12 -17.53 37.93
CA ASN A 183 13.82 -17.35 38.57
C ASN A 183 12.77 -18.37 38.10
N LEU A 184 12.87 -18.86 36.85
CA LEU A 184 11.92 -19.81 36.28
C LEU A 184 12.15 -21.25 36.77
N ILE A 185 13.42 -21.66 36.91
CA ILE A 185 13.80 -23.04 37.26
C ILE A 185 14.17 -23.16 38.75
N GLY A 186 14.44 -22.04 39.43
CA GLY A 186 14.80 -22.01 40.86
C GLY A 186 16.23 -22.46 41.14
N LEU A 187 17.13 -22.38 40.17
CA LEU A 187 18.54 -22.83 40.27
C LEU A 187 19.46 -21.76 40.85
N THR A 188 20.53 -22.19 41.52
CA THR A 188 21.59 -21.30 42.04
C THR A 188 22.60 -20.91 40.95
N ASP A 189 23.39 -19.87 41.20
CA ASP A 189 24.37 -19.34 40.23
C ASP A 189 25.44 -20.37 39.86
N GLU A 190 25.88 -21.19 40.83
CA GLU A 190 26.88 -22.25 40.62
C GLU A 190 26.36 -23.37 39.70
N GLU A 191 25.11 -23.80 39.89
CA GLU A 191 24.50 -24.86 39.07
C GLU A 191 24.27 -24.41 37.61
N LEU A 192 24.01 -23.11 37.39
CA LEU A 192 23.78 -22.57 36.05
C LEU A 192 25.08 -22.51 35.24
N GLU A 193 26.20 -22.13 35.87
CA GLU A 193 27.48 -21.91 35.21
C GLU A 193 28.13 -23.24 34.78
N GLU A 194 28.00 -24.29 35.61
CA GLU A 194 28.47 -25.65 35.28
C GLU A 194 27.60 -26.30 34.18
N SER A 195 26.32 -25.92 34.11
CA SER A 195 25.31 -26.49 33.21
C SER A 195 25.08 -25.68 31.92
N GLN A 196 25.92 -24.70 31.59
CA GLN A 196 25.66 -23.79 30.46
C GLN A 196 25.46 -24.52 29.12
N ALA A 197 26.27 -25.55 28.85
CA ALA A 197 26.17 -26.32 27.59
C ALA A 197 24.85 -27.12 27.47
N SER A 198 24.37 -27.72 28.56
CA SER A 198 23.11 -28.47 28.56
C SER A 198 21.90 -27.54 28.52
N LEU A 199 22.00 -26.32 29.06
CA LEU A 199 20.95 -25.29 28.94
C LEU A 199 20.78 -24.85 27.48
N TRP A 200 21.87 -24.60 26.75
CA TRP A 200 21.79 -24.28 25.32
C TRP A 200 21.27 -25.45 24.48
N LEU A 201 21.63 -26.69 24.83
CA LEU A 201 21.04 -27.87 24.21
C LEU A 201 19.52 -27.96 24.47
N ALA A 202 19.09 -27.70 25.71
CA ALA A 202 17.67 -27.64 26.06
C ALA A 202 16.93 -26.52 25.32
N ALA A 203 17.55 -25.35 25.14
CA ALA A 203 17.03 -24.24 24.36
C ALA A 203 16.78 -24.66 22.89
N PHE A 204 17.76 -25.34 22.28
CA PHE A 204 17.66 -25.83 20.91
C PHE A 204 16.53 -26.87 20.75
N VAL A 205 16.41 -27.80 21.70
CA VAL A 205 15.32 -28.80 21.70
C VAL A 205 13.96 -28.11 21.86
N LEU A 206 13.85 -27.18 22.80
CA LEU A 206 12.63 -26.39 23.02
C LEU A 206 12.25 -25.60 21.77
N GLU A 207 13.21 -24.97 21.10
CA GLU A 207 13.01 -24.27 19.82
C GLU A 207 12.40 -25.17 18.76
N HIS A 208 12.96 -26.37 18.56
CA HIS A 208 12.46 -27.32 17.57
C HIS A 208 11.04 -27.79 17.91
N ILE A 209 10.74 -28.02 19.19
CA ILE A 209 9.40 -28.39 19.64
C ILE A 209 8.40 -27.28 19.32
N ILE A 210 8.74 -26.02 19.63
CA ILE A 210 7.85 -24.88 19.39
C ILE A 210 7.66 -24.63 17.89
N ILE A 211 8.71 -24.72 17.09
CA ILE A 211 8.62 -24.59 15.62
C ILE A 211 7.74 -25.70 15.04
N LEU A 212 7.94 -26.96 15.45
CA LEU A 212 7.10 -28.07 15.00
C LEU A 212 5.63 -27.88 15.41
N ALA A 213 5.37 -27.40 16.62
CA ALA A 213 4.02 -27.05 17.07
C ALA A 213 3.40 -25.93 16.23
N LEU A 214 4.18 -24.90 15.89
CA LEU A 214 3.74 -23.79 15.04
C LEU A 214 3.40 -24.27 13.62
N VAL A 215 4.26 -25.09 13.03
CA VAL A 215 4.02 -25.69 11.70
C VAL A 215 2.78 -26.58 11.74
N TRP A 216 2.63 -27.41 12.78
CA TRP A 216 1.44 -28.24 12.98
C TRP A 216 0.17 -27.39 13.10
N PHE A 217 0.21 -26.27 13.82
CA PHE A 217 -0.92 -25.34 13.95
C PHE A 217 -1.31 -24.72 12.60
N PHE A 218 -0.34 -24.29 11.80
CA PHE A 218 -0.60 -23.73 10.47
C PHE A 218 -1.18 -24.75 9.50
N VAL A 219 -0.75 -26.02 9.57
CA VAL A 219 -1.30 -27.10 8.75
C VAL A 219 -2.71 -27.50 9.23
N SER A 220 -2.95 -27.48 10.54
CA SER A 220 -4.23 -27.89 11.14
C SER A 220 -5.34 -26.85 10.95
N THR A 221 -4.98 -25.58 10.74
CA THR A 221 -5.95 -24.50 10.57
C THR A 221 -6.41 -24.43 9.11
N PRO A 222 -7.67 -24.79 8.79
CA PRO A 222 -8.16 -24.72 7.42
C PRO A 222 -8.23 -23.26 6.95
N ALA A 223 -7.72 -22.99 5.75
CA ALA A 223 -7.65 -21.62 5.20
C ALA A 223 -9.02 -20.96 4.99
N GLU A 224 -10.10 -21.74 4.88
CA GLU A 224 -11.45 -21.22 4.69
C GLU A 224 -12.43 -21.77 5.74
N PRO A 225 -13.29 -20.91 6.34
CA PRO A 225 -14.34 -21.38 7.22
C PRO A 225 -15.45 -22.09 6.45
N LYS A 226 -16.04 -23.12 7.07
CA LYS A 226 -17.06 -24.00 6.45
C LYS A 226 -18.26 -23.25 5.86
N SER A 227 -18.66 -22.12 6.46
CA SER A 227 -19.77 -21.29 6.00
C SER A 227 -19.53 -20.69 4.61
N ILE A 228 -18.30 -20.23 4.35
CA ILE A 228 -17.93 -19.64 3.06
C ILE A 228 -17.81 -20.73 1.98
N THR A 229 -17.28 -21.91 2.33
CA THR A 229 -17.25 -23.06 1.41
C THR A 229 -18.66 -23.48 0.98
N LYS A 230 -19.62 -23.50 1.93
CA LYS A 230 -21.03 -23.76 1.61
C LYS A 230 -21.61 -22.72 0.65
N LEU A 231 -21.36 -21.43 0.90
CA LEU A 231 -21.83 -20.34 0.04
C LEU A 231 -21.20 -20.37 -1.36
N LYS A 232 -19.89 -20.63 -1.47
CA LYS A 232 -19.22 -20.82 -2.76
C LYS A 232 -19.81 -22.01 -3.51
N ASN A 233 -20.08 -23.11 -2.82
CA ASN A 233 -20.70 -24.28 -3.43
C ASN A 233 -22.15 -24.01 -3.88
N LEU A 234 -22.91 -23.25 -3.10
CA LEU A 234 -24.26 -22.81 -3.46
C LEU A 234 -24.23 -21.90 -4.70
N SER A 235 -23.37 -20.88 -4.70
CA SER A 235 -23.18 -19.97 -5.84
C SER A 235 -22.80 -20.75 -7.11
N LYS A 236 -21.84 -21.69 -7.01
CA LYS A 236 -21.45 -22.59 -8.11
C LYS A 236 -22.60 -23.49 -8.59
N ARG A 237 -23.49 -23.93 -7.69
CA ARG A 237 -24.67 -24.73 -8.06
C ARG A 237 -25.69 -23.89 -8.82
N ILE A 238 -25.99 -22.68 -8.34
CA ILE A 238 -26.92 -21.74 -9.00
C ILE A 238 -26.39 -21.36 -10.39
N GLN A 239 -25.11 -21.02 -10.50
CA GLN A 239 -24.49 -20.72 -11.80
C GLN A 239 -24.60 -21.91 -12.76
N ARG A 240 -24.34 -23.14 -12.30
CA ARG A 240 -24.51 -24.33 -13.12
C ARG A 240 -25.96 -24.56 -13.54
N SER A 241 -26.94 -24.41 -12.65
CA SER A 241 -28.34 -24.59 -13.01
C SER A 241 -28.82 -23.57 -14.04
N VAL A 242 -28.37 -22.31 -13.93
CA VAL A 242 -28.70 -21.25 -14.91
C VAL A 242 -28.08 -21.57 -16.28
N LEU A 243 -26.82 -21.99 -16.33
CA LEU A 243 -26.16 -22.36 -17.58
C LEU A 243 -26.82 -23.57 -18.27
N VAL A 244 -27.21 -24.59 -17.51
CA VAL A 244 -27.94 -25.76 -18.06
C VAL A 244 -29.31 -25.35 -18.57
N HIS A 245 -30.02 -24.48 -17.85
CA HIS A 245 -31.31 -23.97 -18.28
C HIS A 245 -31.19 -23.12 -19.56
N SER A 246 -30.23 -22.20 -19.62
CA SER A 246 -29.91 -21.41 -20.81
C SER A 246 -29.67 -22.32 -22.02
N LYS A 247 -28.77 -23.30 -21.89
CA LYS A 247 -28.47 -24.24 -22.97
C LYS A 247 -29.69 -25.04 -23.44
N LYS A 248 -30.59 -25.39 -22.52
CA LYS A 248 -31.84 -26.11 -22.86
C LYS A 248 -32.81 -25.21 -23.63
N VAL A 249 -32.90 -23.93 -23.28
CA VAL A 249 -33.69 -22.93 -24.01
C VAL A 249 -33.13 -22.77 -25.42
N ASP A 250 -31.81 -22.56 -25.55
CA ASP A 250 -31.13 -22.40 -26.85
C ASP A 250 -31.38 -23.62 -27.76
N THR A 251 -31.23 -24.84 -27.23
CA THR A 251 -31.48 -26.09 -27.99
C THR A 251 -32.93 -26.20 -28.47
N HIS A 252 -33.89 -25.69 -27.68
CA HIS A 252 -35.31 -25.74 -28.04
C HIS A 252 -35.65 -24.70 -29.12
N GLU A 253 -35.00 -23.53 -29.10
CA GLU A 253 -35.12 -22.51 -30.14
C GLU A 253 -34.56 -22.98 -31.48
N ASP A 254 -33.36 -23.61 -31.46
CA ASP A 254 -32.75 -24.22 -32.65
C ASP A 254 -33.64 -25.32 -33.27
N ALA A 255 -34.28 -26.15 -32.44
CA ALA A 255 -35.18 -27.20 -32.90
C ALA A 255 -36.45 -26.64 -33.57
N ILE A 256 -37.02 -25.56 -33.03
CA ILE A 256 -38.17 -24.87 -33.63
C ILE A 256 -37.78 -24.24 -34.97
N GLN A 257 -36.61 -23.60 -35.05
CA GLN A 257 -36.16 -22.94 -36.27
C GLN A 257 -35.83 -23.94 -37.39
N THR A 258 -35.32 -25.12 -37.02
CA THR A 258 -35.10 -26.24 -37.96
C THR A 258 -36.42 -26.82 -38.49
N GLN A 259 -37.45 -26.92 -37.64
CA GLN A 259 -38.80 -27.34 -38.09
C GLN A 259 -39.50 -26.27 -38.94
N GLY A 260 -39.31 -24.99 -38.64
CA GLY A 260 -39.87 -23.87 -39.43
C GLY A 260 -39.24 -23.71 -40.82
N THR A 261 -37.97 -24.11 -40.99
CA THR A 261 -37.26 -24.06 -42.27
C THR A 261 -37.42 -25.33 -43.11
N GLY A 262 -37.79 -26.46 -42.50
CA GLY A 262 -38.13 -27.71 -43.21
C GLY A 262 -39.50 -27.74 -43.89
N ALA A 263 -40.38 -26.78 -43.61
CA ALA A 263 -41.72 -26.68 -44.22
C ALA A 263 -41.77 -25.86 -45.53
N LEU A 264 -40.62 -25.36 -46.01
CA LEU A 264 -40.48 -24.70 -47.31
C LEU A 264 -39.49 -25.49 -48.18
N SER A 265 -39.83 -26.74 -48.52
CA SER A 265 -39.28 -27.33 -49.74
C SER A 265 -39.93 -26.64 -50.94
N PRO A 266 -39.17 -26.09 -51.90
CA PRO A 266 -39.77 -25.65 -53.15
C PRO A 266 -40.28 -26.90 -53.87
N SER A 267 -41.60 -27.02 -54.03
CA SER A 267 -42.20 -27.90 -55.03
C SER A 267 -41.59 -27.50 -56.37
N ALA A 268 -40.70 -28.34 -56.89
CA ALA A 268 -40.16 -28.21 -58.23
C ALA A 268 -41.24 -28.68 -59.22
N ASP A 269 -42.28 -27.87 -59.41
CA ASP A 269 -43.20 -28.01 -60.53
C ASP A 269 -42.57 -27.33 -61.75
N ALA A 270 -41.73 -28.11 -62.43
CA ALA A 270 -41.36 -27.86 -63.81
C ALA A 270 -42.60 -28.14 -64.69
N VAL A 271 -43.28 -27.08 -65.13
CA VAL A 271 -44.21 -27.15 -66.27
C VAL A 271 -43.79 -26.08 -67.26
N GLY A 272 -43.25 -26.56 -68.39
CA GLY A 272 -42.89 -25.74 -69.55
C GLY A 272 -44.10 -25.36 -70.40
N PHE A 273 -43.77 -24.96 -71.63
CA PHE A 273 -44.58 -24.29 -72.67
C PHE A 273 -44.60 -22.76 -72.51
N GLY A 274 -44.22 -21.96 -73.51
CA GLY A 274 -43.86 -22.20 -74.91
C GLY A 274 -43.72 -20.84 -75.60
#